data_AF-A0A924JJA1-F1
#
_entry.id   AF-A0A924JJA1-F1
#
_cell.length_a   1.000
_cell.length_b   1.000
_cell.length_c   1.000
_cell.angle_alpha   90.00
_cell.angle_beta   90.00
_cell.angle_gamma   90.00
#
_symmetry.space_group_name_H-M   'P 1'
#
loop_
_entity.id
_entity.type
_entity.pdbx_description
1 polymer ?
#
loop_
_entity_poly.entity_id
_entity_poly.type
_entity_poly.pdbx_seq_one_letter_code
_entity_poly.pdbx_strand_id
1 'polypeptide(L)'
;MNQKIPASPPDDTRPDAKRNHLWRCTVWQTDPELHPLGPRHSVEVYCCEESNGYAVWYVRRLPHADQRGAAGVDNGDYLLGYFGRDRRDDAITRAVLVSTGPASPELQIAALDALAKDAQKV
;
A
#
# COMPACT_ATOMS: atom_id res chain seq x y z
N MET A 1 -7.51 -50.79 -8.51
CA MET A 1 -6.30 -50.08 -8.03
C MET A 1 -6.58 -48.59 -8.19
N ASN A 2 -7.12 -47.94 -7.16
CA ASN A 2 -7.46 -46.51 -7.20
C ASN A 2 -6.23 -45.71 -6.75
N GLN A 3 -5.68 -44.90 -7.66
CA GLN A 3 -4.62 -43.95 -7.32
C GLN A 3 -5.20 -42.81 -6.49
N LYS A 4 -4.59 -42.60 -5.33
CA LYS A 4 -4.93 -41.60 -4.32
C LYS A 4 -4.31 -40.26 -4.76
N ILE A 5 -5.15 -39.25 -5.02
CA ILE A 5 -4.70 -37.88 -5.29
C ILE A 5 -4.21 -37.29 -3.95
N PRO A 6 -2.99 -36.71 -3.84
CA PRO A 6 -2.58 -36.03 -2.62
C PRO A 6 -3.33 -34.70 -2.49
N ALA A 7 -3.94 -34.48 -1.33
CA ALA A 7 -4.56 -33.22 -0.95
C ALA A 7 -3.48 -32.13 -0.85
N SER A 8 -3.65 -31.04 -1.60
CA SER A 8 -2.89 -29.81 -1.39
C SER A 8 -3.13 -29.29 0.03
N PRO A 9 -2.10 -28.85 0.77
CA PRO A 9 -2.32 -28.21 2.05
C PRO A 9 -3.02 -26.85 1.84
N PRO A 10 -3.97 -26.46 2.71
CA PRO A 10 -4.38 -25.06 2.78
C PRO A 10 -3.19 -24.29 3.37
N ASP A 11 -2.53 -23.46 2.55
CA ASP A 11 -1.55 -22.50 3.05
C ASP A 11 -2.31 -21.43 3.86
N ASP A 12 -2.38 -21.68 5.16
CA ASP A 12 -2.70 -20.71 6.18
C ASP A 12 -1.54 -19.71 6.25
N THR A 13 -1.69 -18.57 5.57
CA THR A 13 -0.97 -17.36 5.94
C THR A 13 -1.91 -16.16 6.01
N ARG A 14 -2.62 -16.12 7.15
CA ARG A 14 -3.12 -14.94 7.86
C ARG A 14 -4.22 -14.13 7.15
N PRO A 15 -5.42 -13.99 7.76
CA PRO A 15 -6.37 -13.00 7.31
C PRO A 15 -5.76 -11.63 7.64
N ASP A 16 -5.26 -10.92 6.63
CA ASP A 16 -5.31 -9.46 6.69
C ASP A 16 -6.80 -9.15 6.80
N ALA A 17 -7.24 -8.90 8.03
CA ALA A 17 -8.62 -8.71 8.37
C ALA A 17 -9.15 -7.59 7.48
N LYS A 18 -9.87 -7.98 6.42
CA LYS A 18 -10.62 -7.17 5.45
C LYS A 18 -10.62 -5.69 5.81
N ARG A 19 -9.51 -4.97 5.56
CA ARG A 19 -9.64 -3.55 5.29
C ARG A 19 -10.38 -3.53 3.97
N ASN A 20 -11.67 -3.21 4.01
CA ASN A 20 -12.48 -3.12 2.82
C ASN A 20 -11.98 -1.91 2.03
N HIS A 21 -10.93 -2.11 1.25
CA HIS A 21 -10.34 -1.08 0.42
C HIS A 21 -11.39 -0.68 -0.60
N LEU A 22 -11.94 0.52 -0.44
CA LEU A 22 -12.82 1.13 -1.42
C LEU A 22 -12.07 1.34 -2.73
N TRP A 23 -10.77 1.59 -2.61
CA TRP A 23 -9.86 1.76 -3.73
C TRP A 23 -8.42 1.49 -3.27
N ARG A 24 -7.58 0.91 -4.15
CA ARG A 24 -6.15 0.66 -3.89
C ARG A 24 -5.35 0.76 -5.20
N CYS A 25 -4.14 1.28 -5.11
CA CYS A 25 -3.14 1.24 -6.17
C CYS A 25 -1.77 0.86 -5.61
N THR A 26 -1.12 -0.10 -6.26
CA THR A 26 0.28 -0.43 -6.01
C THR A 26 1.15 0.44 -6.90
N VAL A 27 1.87 1.38 -6.28
CA VAL A 27 2.78 2.32 -6.97
C VAL A 27 4.04 1.58 -7.41
N TRP A 28 4.54 0.70 -6.54
CA TRP A 28 5.70 -0.11 -6.83
C TRP A 28 5.67 -1.38 -5.97
N GLN A 29 6.23 -2.47 -6.49
CA GLN A 29 6.51 -3.67 -5.71
C GLN A 29 7.76 -4.35 -6.26
N THR A 30 8.47 -5.08 -5.39
CA THR A 30 9.54 -5.98 -5.84
C THR A 30 8.94 -7.06 -6.72
N ASP A 31 9.61 -7.35 -7.84
CA ASP A 31 9.18 -8.40 -8.75
C ASP A 31 9.23 -9.78 -8.05
N PRO A 32 8.09 -10.47 -7.94
CA PRO A 32 8.00 -11.73 -7.20
C PRO A 32 8.65 -12.91 -7.95
N GLU A 33 8.86 -12.80 -9.27
CA GLU A 33 9.51 -13.83 -10.08
C GLU A 33 11.03 -13.75 -9.95
N LEU A 34 11.58 -12.53 -9.83
CA LEU A 34 13.00 -12.29 -9.61
C LEU A 34 13.43 -12.55 -8.16
N HIS A 35 12.52 -12.37 -7.20
CA HIS A 35 12.80 -12.55 -5.77
C HIS A 35 11.73 -13.41 -5.08
N PRO A 36 11.61 -14.71 -5.44
CA PRO A 36 10.52 -15.58 -4.98
C PRO A 36 10.53 -15.86 -3.47
N LEU A 37 11.67 -15.70 -2.80
CA LEU A 37 11.86 -15.89 -1.35
C LEU A 37 12.30 -14.60 -0.64
N GLY A 38 12.31 -13.46 -1.36
CA GLY A 38 12.75 -12.18 -0.82
C GLY A 38 11.67 -11.50 0.03
N PRO A 39 12.04 -10.55 0.91
CA PRO A 39 11.05 -9.71 1.59
C PRO A 39 10.22 -8.96 0.54
N ARG A 40 8.89 -9.04 0.67
CA ARG A 40 7.96 -8.31 -0.18
C ARG A 40 8.01 -6.83 0.18
N HIS A 41 8.75 -6.06 -0.59
CA HIS A 41 8.72 -4.60 -0.53
C HIS A 41 7.66 -4.09 -1.49
N SER A 42 6.80 -3.22 -1.01
CA SER A 42 5.75 -2.58 -1.78
C SER A 42 5.56 -1.14 -1.32
N VAL A 43 5.15 -0.32 -2.26
CA VAL A 43 4.67 1.02 -2.01
C VAL A 43 3.26 1.10 -2.56
N GLU A 44 2.31 1.43 -1.69
CA GLU A 44 0.89 1.34 -2.00
C GLU A 44 0.15 2.55 -1.46
N VAL A 45 -0.90 2.94 -2.16
CA VAL A 45 -1.87 3.92 -1.69
C VAL A 45 -3.23 3.25 -1.68
N TYR A 46 -3.99 3.40 -0.61
CA TYR A 46 -5.36 2.91 -0.58
C TYR A 46 -6.30 3.85 0.17
N CYS A 47 -7.57 3.72 -0.15
CA CYS A 47 -8.68 4.34 0.57
C CYS A 47 -9.52 3.23 1.21
N CYS A 48 -9.79 3.34 2.51
CA CYS A 48 -10.68 2.43 3.23
C CYS A 48 -11.81 3.18 3.93
N GLU A 49 -12.90 2.46 4.17
CA GLU A 49 -13.96 2.92 5.05
C GLU A 49 -13.58 2.67 6.51
N GLU A 50 -13.72 3.70 7.34
CA GLU A 50 -13.49 3.69 8.78
C GLU A 50 -14.80 4.02 9.50
N SER A 51 -14.89 3.75 10.80
CA SER A 51 -16.14 3.93 11.56
C SER A 51 -16.74 5.33 11.44
N ASN A 52 -15.95 6.38 11.26
CA ASN A 52 -16.41 7.78 11.21
C ASN A 52 -16.22 8.47 9.85
N GLY A 53 -15.87 7.73 8.78
CA GLY A 53 -15.51 8.35 7.51
C GLY A 53 -14.62 7.48 6.64
N TYR A 54 -13.76 8.13 5.84
CA TYR A 54 -12.86 7.48 4.89
C TYR A 54 -11.43 7.94 5.13
N ALA A 55 -10.50 6.99 5.12
CA ALA A 55 -9.08 7.26 5.34
C ALA A 55 -8.27 6.92 4.09
N VAL A 56 -7.36 7.82 3.72
CA VAL A 56 -6.41 7.63 2.63
C VAL A 56 -5.03 7.36 3.24
N TRP A 57 -4.50 6.19 2.94
CA TRP A 57 -3.26 5.69 3.50
C TRP A 57 -2.19 5.58 2.42
N TYR A 58 -0.96 5.87 2.84
CA TYR A 58 0.25 5.60 2.11
C TYR A 58 1.07 4.57 2.88
N VAL A 59 1.27 3.40 2.28
CA VAL A 59 2.09 2.33 2.85
C VAL A 59 3.42 2.32 2.17
N ARG A 60 4.46 2.49 2.99
CA ARG A 60 5.84 2.48 2.53
C ARG A 60 6.57 1.28 3.12
N ARG A 61 6.95 0.36 2.25
CA ARG A 61 7.84 -0.76 2.54
C ARG A 61 8.90 -0.82 1.46
N LEU A 62 10.03 -0.15 1.70
CA LEU A 62 11.20 -0.17 0.82
C LEU A 62 12.37 -0.91 1.47
N PRO A 63 13.28 -1.50 0.67
CA PRO A 63 14.53 -2.04 1.18
C PRO A 63 15.35 -0.97 1.91
N HIS A 64 16.12 -1.37 2.92
CA HIS A 64 16.88 -0.43 3.77
C HIS A 64 17.89 0.45 2.99
N ALA A 65 18.46 -0.08 1.91
CA ALA A 65 19.40 0.62 1.04
C ALA A 65 18.75 1.18 -0.24
N ASP A 66 17.42 1.18 -0.31
CA ASP A 66 16.69 1.63 -1.49
C ASP A 66 16.72 3.17 -1.57
N GLN A 67 17.07 3.68 -2.75
CA GLN A 67 17.20 5.11 -3.01
C GLN A 67 15.91 5.74 -3.56
N ARG A 68 14.85 4.94 -3.75
CA ARG A 68 13.57 5.39 -4.30
C ARG A 68 12.75 6.03 -3.19
N GLY A 69 13.09 7.26 -2.80
CA GLY A 69 12.36 7.99 -1.76
C GLY A 69 13.15 9.14 -1.17
N ALA A 70 12.52 9.88 -0.26
CA ALA A 70 13.16 10.97 0.45
C ALA A 70 13.99 10.44 1.64
N ALA A 71 15.16 11.04 1.84
CA ALA A 71 15.99 10.73 2.99
C ALA A 71 15.26 11.11 4.29
N GLY A 72 15.30 10.21 5.28
CA GLY A 72 14.66 10.42 6.59
C GLY A 72 13.19 10.04 6.66
N VAL A 73 12.61 9.45 5.62
CA VAL A 73 11.28 8.82 5.70
C VAL A 73 11.44 7.33 5.93
N ASP A 74 10.97 6.88 7.09
CA ASP A 74 10.99 5.48 7.47
C ASP A 74 9.97 4.64 6.70
N ASN A 75 10.09 3.32 6.78
CA ASN A 75 8.96 2.45 6.45
C ASN A 75 7.85 2.62 7.50
N GLY A 76 6.61 2.70 7.03
CA GLY A 76 5.44 2.98 7.87
C GLY A 76 4.15 3.04 7.08
N ASP A 77 3.04 3.13 7.81
CA ASP A 77 1.73 3.47 7.28
C ASP A 77 1.47 4.93 7.63
N TYR A 78 1.21 5.74 6.62
CA TYR A 78 1.07 7.19 6.76
C TYR A 78 -0.35 7.59 6.39
N LEU A 79 -1.06 8.24 7.32
CA LEU A 79 -2.39 8.77 7.05
C LEU A 79 -2.27 10.07 6.26
N LEU A 80 -2.52 10.01 4.95
CA LEU A 80 -2.44 11.17 4.06
C LEU A 80 -3.68 12.09 4.16
N GLY A 81 -4.79 11.58 4.67
CA GLY A 81 -6.00 12.37 4.86
C GLY A 81 -7.16 11.56 5.42
N TYR A 82 -8.04 12.27 6.12
CA TYR A 82 -9.29 11.74 6.65
C TYR A 82 -10.47 12.58 6.13
N PHE A 83 -11.52 11.91 5.69
CA PHE A 83 -12.70 12.51 5.07
C PHE A 83 -13.95 12.06 5.83
N GLY A 84 -14.91 12.96 6.01
CA GLY A 84 -16.18 12.63 6.66
C GLY A 84 -16.99 11.59 5.86
N ARG A 85 -17.99 10.97 6.52
CA ARG A 85 -18.83 9.91 5.94
C ARG A 85 -19.56 10.28 4.64
N ASP A 86 -19.85 11.56 4.42
CA ASP A 86 -20.52 12.04 3.21
C ASP A 86 -19.55 12.38 2.06
N ARG A 87 -18.25 12.17 2.27
CA ARG A 87 -17.17 12.59 1.35
C ARG A 87 -16.39 11.42 0.76
N ARG A 88 -17.12 10.36 0.39
CA ARG A 88 -16.54 9.14 -0.20
C ARG A 88 -15.77 9.44 -1.48
N ASP A 89 -16.41 10.13 -2.42
CA ASP A 89 -15.81 10.43 -3.72
C ASP A 89 -14.60 11.36 -3.60
N ASP A 90 -14.60 12.29 -2.66
CA ASP A 90 -13.41 13.12 -2.36
C ASP A 90 -12.23 12.26 -1.87
N ALA A 91 -12.48 11.29 -0.97
CA ALA A 91 -11.45 10.41 -0.45
C ALA A 91 -10.85 9.53 -1.54
N ILE A 92 -11.69 8.95 -2.40
CA ILE A 92 -11.25 8.17 -3.56
C ILE A 92 -10.49 9.05 -4.55
N THR A 93 -11.01 10.24 -4.85
CA THR A 93 -10.36 11.21 -5.75
C THR A 93 -8.98 11.59 -5.22
N ARG A 94 -8.87 11.86 -3.92
CA ARG A 94 -7.57 12.13 -3.30
C ARG A 94 -6.63 10.95 -3.45
N ALA A 95 -7.07 9.73 -3.15
CA ALA A 95 -6.25 8.52 -3.24
C ALA A 95 -5.74 8.29 -4.68
N VAL A 96 -6.60 8.46 -5.68
CA VAL A 96 -6.24 8.38 -7.10
C VAL A 96 -5.25 9.47 -7.48
N LEU A 97 -5.49 10.73 -7.07
CA LEU A 97 -4.60 11.84 -7.43
C LEU A 97 -3.23 11.69 -6.79
N VAL A 98 -3.13 11.25 -5.54
CA VAL A 98 -1.82 11.11 -4.88
C VAL A 98 -1.06 9.88 -5.36
N SER A 99 -1.73 8.84 -5.86
CA SER A 99 -1.07 7.66 -6.44
C SER A 99 -0.69 7.85 -7.90
N THR A 100 -1.37 8.77 -8.59
CA THR A 100 -1.17 9.04 -10.02
C THR A 100 -0.26 10.24 -10.16
N GLY A 101 1.04 9.98 -10.33
CA GLY A 101 2.00 11.03 -10.62
C GLY A 101 3.00 10.60 -11.68
N PRO A 102 4.24 11.14 -11.65
CA PRO A 102 5.15 11.07 -12.80
C PRO A 102 5.46 9.63 -13.23
N ALA A 103 5.87 9.48 -14.49
CA ALA A 103 6.05 8.20 -15.16
C ALA A 103 7.07 7.23 -14.49
N SER A 104 7.82 7.68 -13.49
CA SER A 104 8.85 6.89 -12.80
C SER A 104 8.46 6.64 -11.34
N PRO A 105 8.56 5.39 -10.84
CA PRO A 105 8.20 5.05 -9.46
C PRO A 105 9.05 5.80 -8.43
N GLU A 106 10.32 6.10 -8.74
CA GLU A 106 11.20 6.90 -7.89
C GLU A 106 10.63 8.27 -7.56
N LEU A 107 10.21 9.02 -8.59
CA LEU A 107 9.65 10.35 -8.43
C LEU A 107 8.29 10.29 -7.71
N GLN A 108 7.51 9.25 -8.00
CA GLN A 108 6.22 9.04 -7.35
C GLN A 108 6.38 8.75 -5.85
N ILE A 109 7.35 7.91 -5.49
CA ILE A 109 7.63 7.61 -4.08
C ILE A 109 8.17 8.84 -3.37
N ALA A 110 9.08 9.60 -3.98
CA ALA A 110 9.58 10.85 -3.40
C ALA A 110 8.47 11.89 -3.16
N ALA A 111 7.49 11.98 -4.07
CA ALA A 111 6.32 12.84 -3.89
C ALA A 111 5.41 12.38 -2.74
N LEU A 112 5.18 11.07 -2.62
CA LEU A 112 4.43 10.49 -1.49
C LEU A 112 5.16 10.67 -0.16
N ASP A 113 6.48 10.52 -0.15
CA ASP A 113 7.34 10.76 1.02
C ASP A 113 7.27 12.23 1.48
N ALA A 114 7.16 13.18 0.54
CA ALA A 114 6.97 14.59 0.88
C ALA A 114 5.61 14.83 1.58
N LEU A 115 4.55 14.13 1.17
CA LEU A 115 3.25 14.18 1.85
C LEU A 115 3.31 13.46 3.21
N ALA A 116 4.09 12.39 3.31
CA ALA A 116 4.26 11.61 4.53
C ALA A 116 4.99 12.39 5.64
N LYS A 117 5.84 13.36 5.29
CA LYS A 117 6.56 14.22 6.24
C LYS A 117 5.62 15.02 7.14
N ASP A 118 4.49 15.48 6.58
CA ASP A 118 3.45 16.22 7.28
C ASP A 118 2.29 15.31 7.76
N ALA A 119 2.37 14.01 7.48
CA ALA A 119 1.34 13.03 7.81
C ALA A 119 1.54 12.43 9.21
N GLN A 120 0.46 11.89 9.76
CA GLN A 120 0.53 11.06 10.95
C GLN A 120 1.02 9.66 10.55
N LYS A 121 2.22 9.30 11.01
CA LYS A 121 2.72 7.92 10.98
C LYS A 121 2.02 7.09 12.06
N VAL A 122 1.51 5.93 11.69
CA VAL A 122 0.83 4.98 12.58
C VAL A 122 1.65 3.69 12.71
#